data_AF-A0AA39W4E0-F1
#
_entry.id   AF-A0AA39W4E0-F1
#
_cell.length_a   1.000
_cell.length_b   1.000
_cell.length_c   1.000
_cell.angle_alpha   90.00
_cell.angle_beta   90.00
_cell.angle_gamma   90.00
#
_symmetry.space_group_name_H-M   'P 1'
#
loop_
_entity.id
_entity.type
_entity.pdbx_description
1 polymer ?
#
loop_
_entity_poly.entity_id
_entity_poly.type
_entity_poly.pdbx_seq_one_letter_code
_entity_poly.pdbx_strand_id
1 'polypeptide(L)'
;MAPTKAFIRLFPWLIIAVCARTQGYTVFQPTCSAPTEPVNFVSAPNSRGTLEILWSSLFTIFACTWTIQHPNVPEQRDGQFPGWKGDIRWGLRHAIESLKLAVATILAPEIVIFVAWCDICAARYVCSKLDRFAKDDGVPWTMAHSHYATMGGFVIRVKKRLENGPGSGQPYHLTGPDLCYLREKGHIPSLPNLTEEEIGDKSKSDPLLKALAIGQILWSIVQISVRTVRGLSISLLELSVLAFAACAIVVYLLYWSKPKNVNTATTILEFDGEIPATIRENFTGAIDPIREFLVSNDSAQDRARDSKGRPIRTLTYHDEGERSDAMVFFMYVVGPALFGGIHIAGWNFFFPTEVEKILWRCASVYTTAIFLLIMIFSVLEYICLSFFIGESAASDQSSYLRPGLAWLYIVARLIILVETFRTLVYLPLDVFTSTWTSEIPHFS
;
A
#
# COMPACT_ATOMS: atom_id res chain seq x y z
N MET A 1 36.62 14.93 -32.56
CA MET A 1 36.04 13.56 -32.67
C MET A 1 37.20 12.58 -32.55
N ALA A 2 37.10 11.56 -31.67
CA ALA A 2 38.07 10.45 -31.44
C ALA A 2 38.91 10.43 -30.12
N PRO A 3 38.32 10.60 -28.93
CA PRO A 3 38.87 9.92 -27.74
C PRO A 3 37.88 9.04 -26.96
N THR A 4 36.58 9.04 -27.27
CA THR A 4 35.56 8.30 -26.50
C THR A 4 35.41 6.81 -26.88
N LYS A 5 35.96 6.37 -28.02
CA LYS A 5 35.84 4.97 -28.46
C LYS A 5 36.91 4.03 -27.87
N ALA A 6 37.97 4.57 -27.26
CA ALA A 6 39.02 3.76 -26.65
C ALA A 6 38.65 3.29 -25.23
N PHE A 7 37.95 4.13 -24.45
CA PHE A 7 37.59 3.82 -23.07
C PHE A 7 36.55 2.69 -22.95
N ILE A 8 35.61 2.62 -23.90
CA ILE A 8 34.56 1.59 -23.93
C ILE A 8 35.11 0.22 -24.37
N ARG A 9 36.21 0.18 -25.12
CA ARG A 9 36.82 -1.08 -25.58
C ARG A 9 37.77 -1.73 -24.57
N LEU A 10 38.25 -0.99 -23.57
CA LEU A 10 39.17 -1.51 -22.54
C LEU A 10 38.45 -2.03 -21.29
N PHE A 11 37.20 -1.65 -21.07
CA PHE A 11 36.41 -2.07 -19.89
C PHE A 11 36.18 -3.59 -19.79
N PRO A 12 35.86 -4.32 -20.88
CA PRO A 12 35.70 -5.78 -20.82
C PRO A 12 37.02 -6.49 -20.50
N TRP A 13 38.13 -5.97 -21.01
CA TRP A 13 39.46 -6.55 -20.80
C TRP A 13 39.99 -6.27 -19.39
N LEU A 14 39.62 -5.15 -18.77
CA LEU A 14 39.97 -4.88 -17.36
C LEU A 14 39.25 -5.86 -16.42
N ILE A 15 37.99 -6.19 -16.69
CA ILE A 15 37.23 -7.19 -15.93
C ILE A 15 37.87 -8.58 -16.10
N ILE A 16 38.23 -8.96 -17.33
CA ILE A 16 38.89 -10.25 -17.61
C ILE A 16 40.29 -10.32 -16.99
N ALA A 17 41.05 -9.21 -16.98
CA ALA A 17 42.39 -9.17 -16.39
C ALA A 17 42.37 -9.22 -14.85
N VAL A 18 41.34 -8.68 -14.21
CA VAL A 18 41.11 -8.81 -12.75
C VAL A 18 40.68 -10.24 -12.39
N CYS A 19 39.89 -10.91 -13.24
CA CYS A 19 39.51 -12.31 -13.04
C CYS A 19 40.68 -13.31 -13.24
N ALA A 20 41.70 -12.97 -14.03
CA ALA A 20 42.81 -13.89 -14.34
C ALA A 20 43.96 -13.90 -13.31
N ARG A 21 43.93 -13.00 -12.31
CA ARG A 21 44.99 -12.84 -11.29
C ARG A 21 44.52 -13.12 -9.86
N THR A 22 43.29 -13.60 -9.66
CA THR A 22 42.87 -14.10 -8.35
C THR A 22 43.29 -15.56 -8.22
N GLN A 23 44.44 -15.80 -7.56
CA GLN A 23 44.68 -17.10 -6.93
C GLN A 23 43.68 -17.25 -5.78
N GLY A 24 42.44 -17.62 -6.11
CA GLY A 24 41.51 -18.16 -5.14
C GLY A 24 42.04 -19.48 -4.64
N TYR A 25 41.95 -19.71 -3.33
CA TYR A 25 42.32 -20.97 -2.69
C TYR A 25 41.76 -22.16 -3.50
N THR A 26 42.63 -23.01 -4.05
CA THR A 26 42.24 -24.15 -4.91
C THR A 26 41.64 -25.31 -4.11
N VAL A 27 41.69 -25.24 -2.79
CA VAL A 27 41.01 -26.15 -1.87
C VAL A 27 40.41 -25.30 -0.74
N PHE A 28 39.11 -25.07 -0.80
CA PHE A 28 38.32 -24.65 0.35
C PHE A 28 37.83 -25.92 1.03
N GLN A 29 38.32 -26.20 2.23
CA GLN A 29 37.66 -27.14 3.13
C GLN A 29 36.66 -26.33 3.94
N PRO A 30 35.36 -26.29 3.58
CA PRO A 30 34.38 -25.78 4.52
C PRO A 30 34.43 -26.72 5.71
N THR A 31 34.90 -26.25 6.86
CA THR A 31 34.41 -26.80 8.12
C THR A 31 32.91 -26.58 8.06
N CYS A 32 32.13 -27.61 7.71
CA CYS A 32 30.67 -27.54 7.73
C CYS A 32 30.25 -27.23 9.17
N SER A 33 30.06 -25.95 9.46
CA SER A 33 29.59 -25.40 10.73
C SER A 33 28.06 -25.30 10.75
N ALA A 34 27.37 -26.08 9.93
CA ALA A 34 25.95 -26.29 10.14
C ALA A 34 25.79 -26.95 11.51
N PRO A 35 24.91 -26.42 12.39
CA PRO A 35 24.71 -27.02 13.68
C PRO A 35 24.27 -28.47 13.50
N THR A 36 24.83 -29.40 14.29
CA THR A 36 24.42 -30.81 14.27
C THR A 36 23.21 -31.08 15.17
N GLU A 37 22.91 -30.14 16.06
CA GLU A 37 21.78 -30.18 16.99
C GLU A 37 20.94 -28.90 16.84
N PRO A 38 19.62 -28.95 17.09
CA PRO A 38 18.77 -27.77 17.09
C PRO A 38 19.32 -26.70 18.05
N VAL A 39 19.61 -25.52 17.52
CA VAL A 39 20.09 -24.37 18.29
C VAL A 39 19.19 -23.17 18.09
N ASN A 40 19.03 -22.36 19.14
CA ASN A 40 18.15 -21.20 19.10
C ASN A 40 18.74 -20.01 18.32
N PHE A 41 20.04 -20.04 18.06
CA PHE A 41 20.76 -18.94 17.42
C PHE A 41 21.99 -19.45 16.67
N VAL A 42 22.18 -18.96 15.44
CA VAL A 42 23.35 -19.23 14.60
C VAL A 42 23.96 -17.90 14.15
N SER A 43 25.24 -17.70 14.45
CA SER A 43 26.00 -16.53 14.03
C SER A 43 26.62 -16.72 12.64
N ALA A 44 26.53 -15.70 11.79
CA ALA A 44 27.38 -15.53 10.61
C ALA A 44 28.86 -15.28 11.03
N PRO A 45 29.90 -15.52 10.19
CA PRO A 45 29.86 -15.69 8.74
C PRO A 45 30.03 -17.13 8.20
N ASN A 46 30.31 -18.11 9.04
CA ASN A 46 30.64 -19.47 8.55
C ASN A 46 29.41 -20.24 8.01
N SER A 47 28.21 -19.75 8.29
CA SER A 47 26.93 -20.24 7.78
C SER A 47 25.95 -19.08 7.69
N ARG A 48 24.81 -19.29 7.04
CA ARG A 48 23.70 -18.32 7.04
C ARG A 48 23.26 -18.08 8.48
N GLY A 49 23.22 -16.83 8.93
CA GLY A 49 22.94 -16.49 10.33
C GLY A 49 21.46 -16.23 10.63
N THR A 50 21.04 -16.42 11.88
CA THR A 50 19.67 -16.07 12.33
C THR A 50 19.39 -14.57 12.18
N LEU A 51 20.36 -13.71 12.54
CA LEU A 51 20.24 -12.26 12.39
C LEU A 51 20.23 -11.80 10.93
N GLU A 52 20.96 -12.50 10.06
CA GLU A 52 20.97 -12.20 8.62
C GLU A 52 19.57 -12.47 8.01
N ILE A 53 18.94 -13.59 8.37
CA ILE A 53 17.56 -13.91 7.98
C ILE A 53 16.60 -12.85 8.53
N LEU A 54 16.74 -12.50 9.81
CA LEU A 54 15.89 -11.52 10.48
C LEU A 54 15.98 -10.14 9.82
N TRP A 55 17.18 -9.59 9.68
CA TRP A 55 17.38 -8.23 9.18
C TRP A 55 17.05 -8.11 7.70
N SER A 56 17.49 -9.05 6.87
CA SER A 56 17.13 -9.08 5.45
C SER A 56 15.61 -9.13 5.28
N SER A 57 14.92 -9.97 6.06
CA SER A 57 13.46 -10.08 5.98
C SER A 57 12.74 -8.84 6.50
N LEU A 58 13.14 -8.31 7.66
CA LEU A 58 12.55 -7.09 8.24
C LEU A 58 12.76 -5.89 7.33
N PHE A 59 13.95 -5.73 6.76
CA PHE A 59 14.24 -4.67 5.81
C PHE A 59 13.37 -4.82 4.56
N THR A 60 13.17 -6.03 4.07
CA THR A 60 12.30 -6.28 2.91
C THR A 60 10.83 -6.01 3.23
N ILE A 61 10.32 -6.44 4.40
CA ILE A 61 8.95 -6.12 4.83
C ILE A 61 8.77 -4.61 4.99
N PHE A 62 9.74 -3.94 5.61
CA PHE A 62 9.74 -2.47 5.72
C PHE A 62 9.76 -1.81 4.34
N ALA A 63 10.62 -2.26 3.43
CA ALA A 63 10.66 -1.77 2.07
C ALA A 63 9.31 -1.96 1.36
N CYS A 64 8.75 -3.18 1.37
CA CYS A 64 7.46 -3.51 0.77
C CYS A 64 6.30 -2.67 1.33
N THR A 65 6.32 -2.35 2.61
CA THR A 65 5.20 -1.64 3.29
C THR A 65 5.36 -0.13 3.27
N TRP A 66 6.59 0.39 3.26
CA TRP A 66 6.88 1.82 3.23
C TRP A 66 6.87 2.39 1.81
N THR A 67 7.46 1.66 0.87
CA THR A 67 7.72 2.21 -0.47
C THR A 67 6.49 2.20 -1.38
N ILE A 68 5.50 1.35 -1.10
CA ILE A 68 4.23 1.29 -1.85
C ILE A 68 3.25 2.41 -1.46
N GLN A 69 3.52 3.14 -0.39
CA GLN A 69 2.61 4.17 0.10
C GLN A 69 2.56 5.35 -0.87
N HIS A 70 1.36 5.67 -1.34
CA HIS A 70 1.06 6.86 -2.13
C HIS A 70 -0.02 7.66 -1.37
N PRO A 71 0.37 8.30 -0.26
CA PRO A 71 -0.60 9.00 0.59
C PRO A 71 -1.29 10.11 -0.18
N ASN A 72 -2.59 10.27 0.08
CA ASN A 72 -3.40 11.34 -0.49
C ASN A 72 -2.94 12.70 0.07
N VAL A 73 -3.34 13.79 -0.58
CA VAL A 73 -2.81 15.12 -0.26
C VAL A 73 -3.21 15.48 1.18
N PRO A 74 -2.23 15.74 2.07
CA PRO A 74 -2.52 15.94 3.47
C PRO A 74 -3.14 17.32 3.71
N GLU A 75 -3.62 17.49 4.94
CA GLU A 75 -4.03 18.80 5.48
C GLU A 75 -2.96 19.86 5.19
N GLN A 76 -3.37 21.04 4.73
CA GLN A 76 -2.45 22.10 4.36
C GLN A 76 -2.04 22.90 5.60
N ARG A 77 -0.74 23.17 5.75
CA ARG A 77 -0.25 23.90 6.92
C ARG A 77 -0.76 25.33 6.95
N ASP A 78 -0.86 26.01 5.80
CA ASP A 78 -1.42 27.36 5.63
C ASP A 78 -0.99 28.39 6.71
N GLY A 79 0.28 28.33 7.14
CA GLY A 79 0.83 29.22 8.17
C GLY A 79 0.53 28.82 9.62
N GLN A 80 -0.16 27.70 9.86
CA GLN A 80 -0.33 27.11 11.18
C GLN A 80 1.03 26.67 11.75
N PHE A 81 1.22 26.96 13.04
CA PHE A 81 2.45 26.67 13.79
C PHE A 81 3.72 27.22 13.13
N PRO A 82 3.91 28.55 12.99
CA PRO A 82 5.12 29.10 12.43
C PRO A 82 6.36 28.82 13.32
N GLY A 83 7.53 28.70 12.68
CA GLY A 83 8.82 28.50 13.35
C GLY A 83 9.27 27.05 13.48
N TRP A 84 10.53 26.86 13.89
CA TRP A 84 11.24 25.57 13.87
C TRP A 84 10.55 24.45 14.69
N LYS A 85 9.97 24.77 15.85
CA LYS A 85 9.20 23.80 16.64
C LYS A 85 7.94 23.34 15.90
N GLY A 86 7.33 24.25 15.14
CA GLY A 86 6.20 23.93 14.28
C GLY A 86 6.60 23.06 13.10
N ASP A 87 7.75 23.31 12.49
CA ASP A 87 8.31 22.46 11.41
C ASP A 87 8.55 21.03 11.90
N ILE A 88 9.16 20.87 13.07
CA ILE A 88 9.41 19.56 13.68
C ILE A 88 8.09 18.87 14.01
N ARG A 89 7.14 19.57 14.65
CA ARG A 89 5.83 19.00 15.00
C ARG A 89 5.05 18.55 13.76
N TRP A 90 5.11 19.35 12.69
CA TRP A 90 4.47 19.04 11.42
C TRP A 90 5.12 17.83 10.74
N GLY A 91 6.46 17.79 10.67
CA GLY A 91 7.21 16.65 10.16
C GLY A 91 6.93 15.36 10.94
N LEU A 92 6.88 15.44 12.28
CA LEU A 92 6.57 14.31 13.14
C LEU A 92 5.14 13.79 12.89
N ARG A 93 4.17 14.68 12.68
CA ARG A 93 2.80 14.29 12.32
C ARG A 93 2.78 13.48 11.03
N HIS A 94 3.47 13.94 9.97
CA HIS A 94 3.57 13.19 8.71
C HIS A 94 4.26 11.85 8.85
N ALA A 95 5.33 11.78 9.64
CA ALA A 95 6.02 10.53 9.94
C ALA A 95 5.11 9.54 10.67
N ILE A 96 4.35 10.01 11.66
CA ILE A 96 3.37 9.19 12.40
C ILE A 96 2.26 8.69 11.47
N GLU A 97 1.71 9.53 10.59
CA GLU A 97 0.69 9.08 9.63
C GLU A 97 1.24 8.04 8.65
N SER A 98 2.46 8.22 8.15
CA SER A 98 3.13 7.23 7.28
C SER A 98 3.40 5.91 8.02
N LEU A 99 3.78 5.98 9.30
CA LEU A 99 3.97 4.80 10.15
C LEU A 99 2.65 4.07 10.41
N LYS A 100 1.55 4.79 10.68
CA LYS A 100 0.22 4.19 10.82
C LYS A 100 -0.19 3.45 9.56
N LEU A 101 0.07 4.02 8.38
CA LEU A 101 -0.19 3.37 7.09
C LEU A 101 0.68 2.13 6.90
N ALA A 102 1.96 2.16 7.30
CA ALA A 102 2.84 1.00 7.24
C ALA A 102 2.32 -0.15 8.13
N VAL A 103 1.95 0.17 9.37
CA VAL A 103 1.39 -0.80 10.33
C VAL A 103 0.05 -1.35 9.83
N ALA A 104 -0.82 -0.50 9.29
CA ALA A 104 -2.07 -0.94 8.68
C ALA A 104 -1.82 -1.89 7.50
N THR A 105 -0.80 -1.61 6.68
CA THR A 105 -0.38 -2.49 5.56
C THR A 105 0.15 -3.83 6.08
N ILE A 106 0.87 -3.86 7.20
CA ILE A 106 1.33 -5.12 7.81
C ILE A 106 0.13 -5.94 8.29
N LEU A 107 -0.87 -5.29 8.90
CA LEU A 107 -2.05 -5.99 9.43
C LEU A 107 -3.05 -6.40 8.35
N ALA A 108 -3.20 -5.62 7.28
CA ALA A 108 -4.20 -5.85 6.23
C ALA A 108 -3.71 -5.41 4.83
N PRO A 109 -2.69 -6.08 4.28
CA PRO A 109 -2.15 -5.75 2.96
C PRO A 109 -3.16 -5.92 1.81
N GLU A 110 -4.13 -6.83 1.95
CA GLU A 110 -5.23 -7.02 1.00
C GLU A 110 -6.14 -5.80 0.89
N ILE A 111 -6.35 -5.07 1.98
CA ILE A 111 -7.14 -3.83 1.98
C ILE A 111 -6.40 -2.73 1.22
N VAL A 112 -5.08 -2.69 1.32
CA VAL A 112 -4.26 -1.72 0.58
C VAL A 112 -4.32 -2.00 -0.92
N ILE A 113 -4.30 -3.27 -1.34
CA ILE A 113 -4.52 -3.65 -2.75
C ILE A 113 -5.91 -3.21 -3.21
N PHE A 114 -6.95 -3.46 -2.40
CA PHE A 114 -8.31 -3.04 -2.72
C PHE A 114 -8.43 -1.52 -2.88
N VAL A 115 -7.89 -0.74 -1.94
CA VAL A 115 -7.88 0.72 -2.05
C VAL A 115 -7.14 1.16 -3.31
N ALA A 116 -5.99 0.56 -3.61
CA ALA A 116 -5.25 0.88 -4.83
C ALA A 116 -6.04 0.58 -6.12
N TRP A 117 -6.84 -0.50 -6.10
CA TRP A 117 -7.75 -0.84 -7.18
C TRP A 117 -8.89 0.18 -7.32
N CYS A 118 -9.50 0.58 -6.22
CA CYS A 118 -10.54 1.62 -6.23
C CYS A 118 -9.99 2.95 -6.76
N ASP A 119 -8.80 3.35 -6.35
CA ASP A 119 -8.15 4.59 -6.79
C ASP A 119 -7.88 4.61 -8.29
N ILE A 120 -7.39 3.50 -8.88
CA ILE A 120 -7.17 3.45 -10.33
C ILE A 120 -8.50 3.43 -11.10
N CYS A 121 -9.54 2.77 -10.59
CA CYS A 121 -10.86 2.78 -11.18
C CYS A 121 -11.48 4.18 -11.15
N ALA A 122 -11.43 4.87 -10.00
CA ALA A 122 -11.89 6.24 -9.85
C ALA A 122 -11.11 7.18 -10.78
N ALA A 123 -9.78 7.08 -10.83
CA ALA A 123 -8.96 7.89 -11.73
C ALA A 123 -9.28 7.62 -13.22
N ARG A 124 -9.55 6.37 -13.61
CA ARG A 124 -9.96 6.03 -14.98
C ARG A 124 -11.32 6.62 -15.33
N TYR A 125 -12.28 6.51 -14.42
CA TYR A 125 -13.61 7.11 -14.60
C TYR A 125 -13.52 8.63 -14.76
N VAL A 126 -12.80 9.31 -13.87
CA VAL A 126 -12.56 10.76 -13.93
C VAL A 126 -11.82 11.13 -15.20
N CYS A 127 -10.81 10.36 -15.61
CA CYS A 127 -10.09 10.58 -16.86
C CYS A 127 -11.03 10.51 -18.06
N SER A 128 -11.88 9.48 -18.12
CA SER A 128 -12.84 9.31 -19.21
C SER A 128 -13.88 10.43 -19.27
N LYS A 129 -14.33 10.93 -18.11
CA LYS A 129 -15.31 12.02 -18.02
C LYS A 129 -14.72 13.37 -18.40
N LEU A 130 -13.49 13.65 -17.96
CA LEU A 130 -12.84 14.94 -18.17
C LEU A 130 -12.07 15.04 -19.48
N ASP A 131 -11.73 13.93 -20.15
CA ASP A 131 -10.99 13.93 -21.42
C ASP A 131 -11.63 14.82 -22.50
N ARG A 132 -12.96 14.78 -22.60
CA ARG A 132 -13.68 15.66 -23.55
C ARG A 132 -13.54 17.13 -23.19
N PHE A 133 -13.75 17.48 -21.92
CA PHE A 133 -13.61 18.85 -21.46
C PHE A 133 -12.18 19.36 -21.60
N ALA A 134 -11.18 18.50 -21.34
CA ALA A 134 -9.78 18.85 -21.51
C ALA A 134 -9.42 19.17 -22.96
N LYS A 135 -9.96 18.39 -23.93
CA LYS A 135 -9.80 18.67 -25.36
C LYS A 135 -10.49 19.97 -25.78
N ASP A 136 -11.70 20.22 -25.28
CA ASP A 136 -12.44 21.45 -25.55
C ASP A 136 -11.73 22.68 -24.96
N ASP A 137 -11.11 22.53 -23.79
CA ASP A 137 -10.37 23.57 -23.07
C ASP A 137 -8.93 23.75 -23.57
N GLY A 138 -8.42 22.82 -24.40
CA GLY A 138 -7.04 22.84 -24.90
C GLY A 138 -5.97 22.60 -23.82
N VAL A 139 -6.29 21.86 -22.76
CA VAL A 139 -5.36 21.57 -21.64
C VAL A 139 -4.94 20.10 -21.63
N PRO A 140 -3.73 19.77 -21.13
CA PRO A 140 -3.32 18.39 -20.94
C PRO A 140 -4.16 17.74 -19.83
N TRP A 141 -4.64 16.52 -20.07
CA TRP A 141 -5.29 15.70 -19.06
C TRP A 141 -4.92 14.23 -19.23
N THR A 142 -4.22 13.69 -18.25
CA THR A 142 -3.70 12.31 -18.25
C THR A 142 -4.14 11.56 -17.00
N MET A 143 -3.83 10.26 -16.92
CA MET A 143 -4.12 9.47 -15.71
C MET A 143 -3.49 10.07 -14.44
N ALA A 144 -2.34 10.74 -14.55
CA ALA A 144 -1.71 11.44 -13.43
C ALA A 144 -2.57 12.60 -12.91
N HIS A 145 -3.25 13.35 -13.81
CA HIS A 145 -4.15 14.44 -13.45
C HIS A 145 -5.39 13.93 -12.73
N SER A 146 -5.97 12.84 -13.23
CA SER A 146 -7.12 12.20 -12.57
C SER A 146 -6.75 11.62 -11.20
N HIS A 147 -5.59 10.96 -11.06
CA HIS A 147 -5.09 10.53 -9.76
C HIS A 147 -4.86 11.72 -8.83
N TYR A 148 -4.25 12.79 -9.32
CA TYR A 148 -4.04 14.00 -8.53
C TYR A 148 -5.37 14.61 -8.05
N ALA A 149 -6.40 14.63 -8.90
CA ALA A 149 -7.74 15.07 -8.54
C ALA A 149 -8.37 14.17 -7.46
N THR A 150 -8.37 12.85 -7.64
CA THR A 150 -8.95 11.91 -6.66
C THR A 150 -8.20 11.90 -5.32
N MET A 151 -6.91 12.26 -5.31
CA MET A 151 -6.11 12.38 -4.10
C MET A 151 -6.39 13.67 -3.30
N GLY A 152 -7.26 14.56 -3.79
CA GLY A 152 -7.53 15.85 -3.17
C GLY A 152 -6.50 16.92 -3.54
N GLY A 153 -5.85 16.76 -4.70
CA GLY A 153 -4.85 17.69 -5.22
C GLY A 153 -5.41 19.01 -5.71
N PHE A 154 -6.72 19.13 -5.94
CA PHE A 154 -7.37 20.40 -6.25
C PHE A 154 -8.20 20.89 -5.07
N VAL A 155 -8.14 22.19 -4.78
CA VAL A 155 -8.83 22.80 -3.65
C VAL A 155 -9.51 24.11 -4.00
N ILE A 156 -10.55 24.45 -3.22
CA ILE A 156 -11.16 25.78 -3.16
C ILE A 156 -10.71 26.46 -1.87
N ARG A 157 -10.28 27.73 -1.95
CA ARG A 157 -9.90 28.52 -0.78
C ARG A 157 -10.93 29.60 -0.46
N VAL A 158 -11.11 29.87 0.82
CA VAL A 158 -11.99 30.92 1.33
C VAL A 158 -11.10 31.99 1.97
N LYS A 159 -11.21 33.25 1.51
CA LYS A 159 -10.33 34.36 1.92
C LYS A 159 -10.54 34.88 3.35
N LYS A 160 -11.52 34.39 4.14
CA LYS A 160 -11.91 35.08 5.38
C LYS A 160 -11.07 34.73 6.62
N ARG A 161 -10.42 35.80 7.10
CA ARG A 161 -9.70 36.05 8.36
C ARG A 161 -10.68 36.12 9.55
N LEU A 162 -10.50 35.28 10.56
CA LEU A 162 -11.03 35.57 11.90
C LEU A 162 -10.10 36.58 12.58
N GLU A 163 -10.65 37.68 13.07
CA GLU A 163 -9.88 38.78 13.68
C GLU A 163 -9.15 38.41 14.98
N ASN A 164 -9.36 37.23 15.58
CA ASN A 164 -8.72 36.86 16.86
C ASN A 164 -8.39 35.36 17.00
N GLY A 165 -7.62 34.76 16.10
CA GLY A 165 -7.05 33.42 16.35
C GLY A 165 -6.07 32.92 15.27
N PRO A 166 -5.06 32.11 15.62
CA PRO A 166 -4.18 31.48 14.64
C PRO A 166 -4.92 30.29 14.00
N GLY A 167 -5.42 30.47 12.78
CA GLY A 167 -6.03 29.40 12.01
C GLY A 167 -6.71 29.93 10.75
N SER A 168 -5.92 30.10 9.70
CA SER A 168 -6.39 30.10 8.31
C SER A 168 -7.31 28.90 8.09
N GLY A 169 -8.50 29.15 7.52
CA GLY A 169 -9.47 28.10 7.21
C GLY A 169 -8.85 27.08 6.27
N GLN A 170 -8.88 25.80 6.66
CA GLN A 170 -8.40 24.70 5.83
C GLN A 170 -9.03 24.78 4.43
N PRO A 171 -8.26 24.50 3.37
CA PRO A 171 -8.80 24.51 2.02
C PRO A 171 -9.83 23.40 1.86
N TYR A 172 -10.85 23.67 1.06
CA TYR A 172 -11.88 22.70 0.75
C TYR A 172 -11.34 21.77 -0.35
N HIS A 173 -10.97 20.54 0.02
CA HIS A 173 -10.48 19.54 -0.93
C HIS A 173 -11.59 19.06 -1.85
N LEU A 174 -11.30 19.06 -3.15
CA LEU A 174 -12.19 18.59 -4.19
C LEU A 174 -11.82 17.16 -4.59
N THR A 175 -12.85 16.38 -4.89
CA THR A 175 -12.73 15.06 -5.51
C THR A 175 -12.74 15.19 -7.04
N GLY A 176 -12.48 14.08 -7.74
CA GLY A 176 -12.62 14.02 -9.20
C GLY A 176 -14.04 14.40 -9.69
N PRO A 177 -15.11 13.82 -9.13
CA PRO A 177 -16.49 14.21 -9.43
C PRO A 177 -16.81 15.68 -9.19
N ASP A 178 -16.24 16.28 -8.14
CA ASP A 178 -16.47 17.69 -7.85
C ASP A 178 -15.89 18.56 -8.97
N LEU A 179 -14.72 18.20 -9.49
CA LEU A 179 -14.11 18.89 -10.61
C LEU A 179 -14.94 18.74 -11.89
N CYS A 180 -15.46 17.53 -12.17
CA CYS A 180 -16.41 17.28 -13.26
C CYS A 180 -17.64 18.19 -13.13
N TYR A 181 -18.26 18.21 -11.95
CA TYR A 181 -19.44 19.02 -11.67
C TYR A 181 -19.17 20.52 -11.87
N LEU A 182 -18.06 21.03 -11.34
CA LEU A 182 -17.67 22.43 -11.49
C LEU A 182 -17.51 22.84 -12.95
N ARG A 183 -16.89 21.97 -13.78
CA ARG A 183 -16.70 22.24 -15.20
C ARG A 183 -18.00 22.12 -16.00
N GLU A 184 -18.80 21.11 -15.74
CA GLU A 184 -20.06 20.83 -16.44
C GLU A 184 -21.10 21.93 -16.18
N LYS A 185 -21.18 22.43 -14.95
CA LYS A 185 -22.09 23.52 -14.58
C LYS A 185 -21.54 24.93 -14.88
N GLY A 186 -20.34 25.01 -15.45
CA GLY A 186 -19.71 26.29 -15.81
C GLY A 186 -19.30 27.14 -14.61
N HIS A 187 -19.08 26.53 -13.44
CA HIS A 187 -18.50 27.21 -12.27
C HIS A 187 -17.01 27.50 -12.45
N ILE A 188 -16.31 26.71 -13.26
CA ILE A 188 -14.95 27.00 -13.75
C ILE A 188 -14.97 27.17 -15.28
N PRO A 189 -14.23 28.17 -15.82
CA PRO A 189 -14.24 28.46 -17.25
C PRO A 189 -13.48 27.40 -18.08
N SER A 190 -12.44 26.81 -17.48
CA SER A 190 -11.65 25.73 -18.07
C SER A 190 -11.16 24.81 -16.95
N LEU A 191 -10.77 23.59 -17.31
CA LEU A 191 -10.01 22.74 -16.41
C LEU A 191 -8.66 23.39 -16.03
N PRO A 192 -8.08 23.04 -14.87
CA PRO A 192 -6.79 23.57 -14.44
C PRO A 192 -5.70 23.22 -15.44
N ASN A 193 -5.05 24.22 -16.02
CA ASN A 193 -3.90 24.03 -16.91
C ASN A 193 -2.65 23.74 -16.06
N LEU A 194 -2.47 22.46 -15.77
CA LEU A 194 -1.32 21.91 -15.04
C LEU A 194 -0.68 20.87 -15.94
N THR A 195 0.63 20.91 -16.10
CA THR A 195 1.37 19.92 -16.90
C THR A 195 1.65 18.64 -16.08
N GLU A 196 1.89 17.52 -16.76
CA GLU A 196 2.26 16.28 -16.08
C GLU A 196 3.60 16.41 -15.35
N GLU A 197 4.52 17.20 -15.91
CA GLU A 197 5.80 17.53 -15.29
C GLU A 197 5.62 18.32 -14.00
N GLU A 198 4.71 19.30 -13.94
CA GLU A 198 4.42 20.04 -12.70
C GLU A 198 3.79 19.16 -11.61
N ILE A 199 3.00 18.15 -12.00
CA ILE A 199 2.52 17.11 -11.08
C ILE A 199 3.69 16.22 -10.62
N GLY A 200 4.58 15.86 -11.54
CA GLY A 200 5.79 15.08 -11.28
C GLY A 200 6.72 15.77 -10.27
N ASP A 201 6.93 17.08 -10.42
CA ASP A 201 7.76 17.89 -9.51
C ASP A 201 7.19 17.99 -8.09
N LYS A 202 5.85 17.91 -7.96
CA LYS A 202 5.20 17.80 -6.64
C LYS A 202 5.38 16.42 -6.02
N SER A 203 5.65 15.39 -6.82
CA SER A 203 5.85 14.04 -6.34
C SER A 203 7.24 13.88 -5.71
N LYS A 204 7.28 13.70 -4.38
CA LYS A 204 8.51 13.38 -3.65
C LYS A 204 8.77 11.88 -3.63
N SER A 205 8.93 11.33 -4.83
CA SER A 205 9.28 9.94 -5.05
C SER A 205 10.80 9.81 -5.03
N ASP A 206 11.38 9.22 -3.97
CA ASP A 206 12.83 8.97 -3.88
C ASP A 206 13.25 7.81 -4.81
N PRO A 207 13.87 8.07 -5.99
CA PRO A 207 14.13 7.02 -6.97
C PRO A 207 15.17 6.01 -6.49
N LEU A 208 16.14 6.48 -5.69
CA LEU A 208 17.16 5.63 -5.07
C LEU A 208 16.53 4.67 -4.06
N LEU A 209 15.64 5.14 -3.20
CA LEU A 209 14.96 4.28 -2.22
C LEU A 209 14.05 3.26 -2.92
N LYS A 210 13.37 3.65 -4.00
CA LYS A 210 12.58 2.72 -4.84
C LYS A 210 13.46 1.66 -5.49
N ALA A 211 14.60 2.04 -6.07
CA ALA A 211 15.53 1.11 -6.70
C ALA A 211 16.11 0.11 -5.68
N LEU A 212 16.49 0.59 -4.48
CA LEU A 212 16.94 -0.26 -3.39
C LEU A 212 15.87 -1.24 -2.93
N ALA A 213 14.62 -0.77 -2.77
CA ALA A 213 13.50 -1.63 -2.39
C ALA A 213 13.20 -2.70 -3.43
N ILE A 214 13.15 -2.34 -4.72
CA ILE A 214 12.94 -3.30 -5.81
C ILE A 214 14.09 -4.31 -5.87
N GLY A 215 15.34 -3.84 -5.76
CA GLY A 215 16.52 -4.70 -5.71
C GLY A 215 16.44 -5.70 -4.56
N GLN A 216 16.05 -5.24 -3.37
CA GLN A 216 15.87 -6.10 -2.20
C GLN A 216 14.78 -7.16 -2.42
N ILE A 217 13.61 -6.74 -2.92
CA ILE A 217 12.49 -7.65 -3.18
C ILE A 217 12.89 -8.74 -4.17
N LEU A 218 13.49 -8.35 -5.30
CA LEU A 218 13.98 -9.28 -6.32
C LEU A 218 15.02 -10.23 -5.73
N TRP A 219 15.91 -9.71 -4.89
CA TRP A 219 16.94 -10.51 -4.24
C TRP A 219 16.35 -11.54 -3.27
N SER A 220 15.41 -11.16 -2.41
CA SER A 220 14.72 -12.10 -1.52
C SER A 220 13.98 -13.19 -2.31
N ILE A 221 13.33 -12.83 -3.42
CA ILE A 221 12.68 -13.80 -4.31
C ILE A 221 13.70 -14.79 -4.88
N VAL A 222 14.86 -14.33 -5.34
CA VAL A 222 15.94 -15.20 -5.85
C VAL A 222 16.47 -16.11 -4.75
N GLN A 223 16.78 -15.59 -3.56
CA GLN A 223 17.26 -16.38 -2.44
C GLN A 223 16.28 -17.50 -2.08
N ILE A 224 14.99 -17.18 -1.95
CA ILE A 224 13.96 -18.15 -1.59
C ILE A 224 13.78 -19.18 -2.71
N SER A 225 13.75 -18.74 -3.97
CA SER A 225 13.61 -19.64 -5.13
C SER A 225 14.75 -20.66 -5.21
N VAL A 226 16.00 -20.24 -5.01
CA VAL A 226 17.17 -21.12 -5.01
C VAL A 226 17.06 -22.18 -3.91
N ARG A 227 16.59 -21.79 -2.71
CA ARG A 227 16.38 -22.73 -1.60
C ARG A 227 15.29 -23.75 -1.91
N THR A 228 14.16 -23.31 -2.46
CA THR A 228 13.07 -24.20 -2.90
C THR A 228 13.58 -25.24 -3.90
N VAL A 229 14.31 -24.81 -4.94
CA VAL A 229 14.83 -25.71 -5.99
C VAL A 229 15.84 -26.72 -5.43
N ARG A 230 16.58 -26.34 -4.39
CA ARG A 230 17.54 -27.22 -3.70
C ARG A 230 16.91 -28.10 -2.63
N GLY A 231 15.60 -28.01 -2.41
CA GLY A 231 14.90 -28.74 -1.36
C GLY A 231 15.32 -28.34 0.05
N LEU A 232 15.80 -27.11 0.24
CA LEU A 232 16.18 -26.57 1.55
C LEU A 232 14.99 -25.86 2.20
N SER A 233 14.84 -25.99 3.52
CA SER A 233 13.79 -25.30 4.27
C SER A 233 13.88 -23.78 4.15
N ILE A 234 12.71 -23.14 4.20
CA ILE A 234 12.51 -21.70 4.18
C ILE A 234 11.88 -21.33 5.52
N SER A 235 12.33 -20.23 6.13
CA SER A 235 11.70 -19.75 7.35
C SER A 235 10.29 -19.18 7.08
N LEU A 236 9.41 -19.21 8.08
CA LEU A 236 8.11 -18.54 7.97
C LEU A 236 8.27 -17.04 7.68
N LEU A 237 9.32 -16.41 8.22
CA LEU A 237 9.60 -14.99 8.00
C LEU A 237 9.92 -14.70 6.53
N GLU A 238 10.73 -15.54 5.87
CA GLU A 238 10.97 -15.46 4.43
C GLU A 238 9.69 -15.70 3.61
N LEU A 239 8.82 -16.61 4.06
CA LEU A 239 7.52 -16.84 3.42
C LEU A 239 6.63 -15.58 3.51
N SER A 240 6.61 -14.91 4.66
CA SER A 240 5.90 -13.63 4.83
C SER A 240 6.50 -12.53 3.95
N VAL A 241 7.82 -12.50 3.74
CA VAL A 241 8.47 -11.58 2.79
C VAL A 241 7.92 -11.77 1.38
N LEU A 242 7.75 -13.01 0.90
CA LEU A 242 7.14 -13.28 -0.40
C LEU A 242 5.70 -12.75 -0.47
N ALA A 243 4.91 -12.93 0.59
CA ALA A 243 3.55 -12.44 0.64
C ALA A 243 3.49 -10.91 0.52
N PHE A 244 4.30 -10.19 1.31
CA PHE A 244 4.38 -8.73 1.24
C PHE A 244 4.96 -8.24 -0.10
N ALA A 245 5.95 -8.94 -0.66
CA ALA A 245 6.50 -8.63 -1.97
C ALA A 245 5.45 -8.75 -3.09
N ALA A 246 4.67 -9.84 -3.09
CA ALA A 246 3.60 -10.06 -4.06
C ALA A 246 2.56 -8.93 -3.98
N CYS A 247 2.11 -8.58 -2.77
CA CYS A 247 1.20 -7.45 -2.58
C CYS A 247 1.81 -6.13 -3.04
N ALA A 248 3.08 -5.87 -2.71
CA ALA A 248 3.76 -4.65 -3.10
C ALA A 248 3.87 -4.49 -4.62
N ILE A 249 4.19 -5.57 -5.34
CA ILE A 249 4.24 -5.59 -6.81
C ILE A 249 2.88 -5.21 -7.39
N VAL A 250 1.79 -5.81 -6.89
CA VAL A 250 0.43 -5.49 -7.35
C VAL A 250 0.11 -4.01 -7.12
N VAL A 251 0.36 -3.49 -5.92
CA VAL A 251 0.11 -2.08 -5.59
C VAL A 251 0.94 -1.15 -6.48
N TYR A 252 2.20 -1.49 -6.77
CA TYR A 252 3.04 -0.70 -7.67
C TYR A 252 2.50 -0.64 -9.10
N LEU A 253 1.99 -1.76 -9.62
CA LEU A 253 1.38 -1.78 -10.94
C LEU A 253 0.11 -0.94 -10.99
N LEU A 254 -0.70 -0.96 -9.93
CA LEU A 254 -1.93 -0.14 -9.82
C LEU A 254 -1.62 1.35 -9.65
N TYR A 255 -0.54 1.71 -8.96
CA TYR A 255 -0.14 3.09 -8.71
C TYR A 255 0.90 3.65 -9.69
N TRP A 256 1.12 2.99 -10.83
CA TRP A 256 2.11 3.43 -11.80
C TRP A 256 2.00 4.91 -12.20
N SER A 257 0.76 5.40 -12.34
CA SER A 257 0.46 6.79 -12.71
C SER A 257 0.08 7.69 -11.53
N LYS A 258 0.06 7.17 -10.30
CA LYS A 258 -0.35 7.92 -9.11
C LYS A 258 0.84 8.71 -8.55
N PRO A 259 0.77 10.04 -8.41
CA PRO A 259 1.83 10.83 -7.79
C PRO A 259 2.10 10.38 -6.35
N LYS A 260 3.37 10.31 -5.94
CA LYS A 260 3.78 9.90 -4.59
C LYS A 260 4.15 11.10 -3.72
N ASN A 261 3.70 11.12 -2.46
CA ASN A 261 4.11 12.10 -1.44
C ASN A 261 3.87 13.57 -1.84
N VAL A 262 2.74 13.87 -2.46
CA VAL A 262 2.37 15.25 -2.80
C VAL A 262 1.91 15.97 -1.53
N ASN A 263 2.62 17.05 -1.18
CA ASN A 263 2.39 17.77 0.06
C ASN A 263 1.49 19.00 -0.09
N THR A 264 1.36 19.53 -1.30
CA THR A 264 0.65 20.79 -1.56
C THR A 264 -0.39 20.62 -2.65
N ALA A 265 -1.62 21.00 -2.32
CA ALA A 265 -2.72 21.08 -3.27
C ALA A 265 -2.60 22.31 -4.17
N THR A 266 -3.25 22.26 -5.33
CA THR A 266 -3.40 23.34 -6.30
C THR A 266 -4.75 24.02 -6.09
N THR A 267 -4.74 25.33 -5.86
CA THR A 267 -5.97 26.11 -5.71
C THR A 267 -6.54 26.45 -7.08
N ILE A 268 -7.81 26.12 -7.30
CA ILE A 268 -8.50 26.37 -8.58
C ILE A 268 -9.54 27.48 -8.51
N LEU A 269 -10.08 27.73 -7.31
CA LEU A 269 -11.07 28.76 -7.04
C LEU A 269 -10.82 29.39 -5.68
N GLU A 270 -11.11 30.68 -5.58
CA GLU A 270 -11.09 31.43 -4.34
C GLU A 270 -12.40 32.18 -4.15
N PHE A 271 -13.01 32.06 -2.97
CA PHE A 271 -14.23 32.79 -2.61
C PHE A 271 -13.95 33.83 -1.52
N ASP A 272 -14.54 35.01 -1.68
CA ASP A 272 -14.61 36.04 -0.65
C ASP A 272 -15.77 35.73 0.31
N GLY A 273 -15.52 34.88 1.30
CA GLY A 273 -16.54 34.38 2.23
C GLY A 273 -16.83 32.89 2.03
N GLU A 274 -18.02 32.42 2.38
CA GLU A 274 -18.33 30.98 2.33
C GLU A 274 -18.53 30.48 0.89
N ILE A 275 -18.23 29.20 0.67
CA ILE A 275 -18.54 28.54 -0.60
C ILE A 275 -20.07 28.52 -0.75
N PRO A 276 -20.64 28.99 -1.87
CA PRO A 276 -22.08 29.00 -2.08
C PRO A 276 -22.71 27.62 -1.82
N ALA A 277 -23.80 27.58 -1.05
CA ALA A 277 -24.48 26.33 -0.68
C ALA A 277 -24.91 25.51 -1.91
N THR A 278 -25.33 26.20 -2.97
CA THR A 278 -25.69 25.60 -4.27
C THR A 278 -24.56 24.79 -4.91
N ILE A 279 -23.31 25.17 -4.65
CA ILE A 279 -22.12 24.43 -5.13
C ILE A 279 -21.76 23.35 -4.10
N ARG A 280 -21.65 23.73 -2.82
CA ARG A 280 -21.17 22.88 -1.73
C ARG A 280 -22.03 21.63 -1.52
N GLU A 281 -23.35 21.73 -1.66
CA GLU A 281 -24.27 20.61 -1.42
C GLU A 281 -24.14 19.51 -2.49
N ASN A 282 -23.73 19.88 -3.70
CA ASN A 282 -23.54 18.97 -4.83
C ASN A 282 -22.18 18.27 -4.84
N PHE A 283 -21.25 18.68 -3.98
CA PHE A 283 -19.97 18.00 -3.85
C PHE A 283 -20.11 16.62 -3.22
N THR A 284 -19.24 15.71 -3.63
CA THR A 284 -19.19 14.32 -3.20
C THR A 284 -18.27 14.14 -2.00
N GLY A 285 -18.46 13.04 -1.28
CA GLY A 285 -17.61 12.64 -0.16
C GLY A 285 -16.63 11.54 -0.53
N ALA A 286 -15.79 11.18 0.43
CA ALA A 286 -14.95 9.99 0.40
C ALA A 286 -15.40 8.97 1.46
N ILE A 287 -15.30 7.69 1.14
CA ILE A 287 -15.71 6.56 1.99
C ILE A 287 -14.47 5.85 2.52
N ASP A 288 -14.45 5.53 3.82
CA ASP A 288 -13.36 4.78 4.49
C ASP A 288 -13.73 3.28 4.57
N PRO A 289 -13.09 2.39 3.79
CA PRO A 289 -13.43 0.97 3.70
C PRO A 289 -13.08 0.19 4.97
N ILE A 290 -12.05 0.60 5.73
CA ILE A 290 -11.73 -0.03 7.01
C ILE A 290 -12.83 0.30 8.01
N ARG A 291 -13.26 1.57 8.05
CA ARG A 291 -14.35 1.98 8.92
C ARG A 291 -15.69 1.40 8.48
N GLU A 292 -15.92 1.22 7.18
CA GLU A 292 -17.09 0.53 6.63
C GLU A 292 -17.12 -0.93 7.07
N PHE A 293 -15.98 -1.62 7.01
CA PHE A 293 -15.82 -2.99 7.48
C PHE A 293 -16.00 -3.14 9.00
N LEU A 294 -15.49 -2.19 9.79
CA LEU A 294 -15.51 -2.24 11.26
C LEU A 294 -16.80 -1.71 11.90
N VAL A 295 -17.43 -0.67 11.34
CA VAL A 295 -18.53 0.07 11.95
C VAL A 295 -19.78 -0.07 11.09
N SER A 296 -20.77 -0.77 11.62
CA SER A 296 -21.93 -1.21 10.85
C SER A 296 -23.16 -0.28 10.96
N ASN A 297 -23.11 0.78 11.78
CA ASN A 297 -24.33 1.48 12.24
C ASN A 297 -24.73 2.76 11.48
N ASP A 298 -23.92 3.29 10.56
CA ASP A 298 -24.28 4.51 9.82
C ASP A 298 -24.30 4.21 8.32
N SER A 299 -25.27 4.80 7.60
CA SER A 299 -25.32 4.69 6.14
C SER A 299 -24.03 5.22 5.51
N ALA A 300 -23.55 4.60 4.43
CA ALA A 300 -22.37 5.07 3.71
C ALA A 300 -22.52 6.53 3.23
N GLN A 301 -23.76 6.96 2.99
CA GLN A 301 -24.10 8.28 2.49
C GLN A 301 -23.95 9.38 3.56
N ASP A 302 -24.32 9.12 4.81
CA ASP A 302 -24.12 10.10 5.90
C ASP A 302 -22.63 10.31 6.20
N ARG A 303 -21.82 9.24 6.07
CA ARG A 303 -20.37 9.32 6.23
C ARG A 303 -19.70 10.10 5.10
N ALA A 304 -20.13 9.87 3.87
CA ALA A 304 -19.67 10.64 2.72
C ALA A 304 -20.00 12.13 2.90
N ARG A 305 -21.19 12.47 3.41
CA ARG A 305 -21.56 13.85 3.74
C ARG A 305 -20.62 14.48 4.78
N ASP A 306 -20.25 13.76 5.84
CA ASP A 306 -19.34 14.25 6.87
C ASP A 306 -17.90 14.48 6.39
N SER A 307 -17.49 13.80 5.32
CA SER A 307 -16.14 13.89 4.75
C SER A 307 -15.95 15.07 3.78
N LYS A 308 -17.03 15.71 3.33
CA LYS A 308 -16.98 16.76 2.29
C LYS A 308 -16.02 17.90 2.64
N GLY A 309 -15.11 18.20 1.71
CA GLY A 309 -14.10 19.26 1.83
C GLY A 309 -12.95 18.99 2.79
N ARG A 310 -12.97 17.86 3.52
CA ARG A 310 -11.84 17.46 4.37
C ARG A 310 -10.73 16.86 3.51
N PRO A 311 -9.46 16.89 3.98
CA PRO A 311 -8.38 16.17 3.32
C PRO A 311 -8.75 14.70 3.13
N ILE A 312 -8.63 14.23 1.88
CA ILE A 312 -8.98 12.87 1.51
C ILE A 312 -7.94 11.95 2.13
N ARG A 313 -8.36 10.95 2.90
CA ARG A 313 -7.43 10.04 3.57
C ARG A 313 -6.91 9.01 2.58
N THR A 314 -5.69 8.54 2.77
CA THR A 314 -5.06 7.55 1.87
C THR A 314 -5.88 6.27 1.70
N LEU A 315 -6.64 5.88 2.72
CA LEU A 315 -7.43 4.66 2.68
C LEU A 315 -8.86 4.89 2.20
N THR A 316 -9.28 6.14 1.92
CA THR A 316 -10.64 6.41 1.45
C THR A 316 -10.76 6.35 -0.06
N TYR A 317 -11.88 5.83 -0.56
CA TYR A 317 -12.21 5.81 -2.00
C TYR A 317 -13.52 6.58 -2.28
N HIS A 318 -13.82 6.83 -3.55
CA HIS A 318 -15.07 7.48 -3.98
C HIS A 318 -16.03 6.46 -4.59
N ASP A 319 -17.28 6.47 -4.12
CA ASP A 319 -18.35 5.68 -4.74
C ASP A 319 -18.95 6.49 -5.90
N GLU A 320 -18.61 6.08 -7.12
CA GLU A 320 -19.02 6.71 -8.38
C GLU A 320 -20.35 6.12 -8.90
N GLY A 321 -21.08 5.36 -8.08
CA GLY A 321 -22.41 4.82 -8.41
C GLY A 321 -22.40 3.62 -9.36
N GLU A 322 -21.27 3.31 -9.97
CA GLU A 322 -21.05 2.08 -10.74
C GLU A 322 -20.14 1.15 -9.92
N ARG A 323 -20.73 0.49 -8.92
CA ARG A 323 -20.06 -0.59 -8.18
C ARG A 323 -19.80 -1.73 -9.16
N SER A 324 -18.68 -1.67 -9.87
CA SER A 324 -18.33 -2.70 -10.85
C SER A 324 -18.18 -4.05 -10.13
N ASP A 325 -18.75 -5.11 -10.70
CA ASP A 325 -18.56 -6.49 -10.17
C ASP A 325 -17.07 -6.83 -9.97
N ALA A 326 -16.21 -6.22 -10.79
CA ALA A 326 -14.76 -6.30 -10.67
C ALA A 326 -14.24 -5.75 -9.32
N MET A 327 -14.76 -4.62 -8.82
CA MET A 327 -14.35 -4.06 -7.52
C MET A 327 -14.66 -5.02 -6.36
N VAL A 328 -15.86 -5.62 -6.37
CA VAL A 328 -16.27 -6.64 -5.38
C VAL A 328 -15.37 -7.87 -5.49
N PHE A 329 -15.11 -8.35 -6.71
CA PHE A 329 -14.25 -9.50 -6.94
C PHE A 329 -12.80 -9.29 -6.44
N PHE A 330 -12.21 -8.12 -6.73
CA PHE A 330 -10.86 -7.81 -6.25
C PHE A 330 -10.77 -7.73 -4.72
N MET A 331 -11.78 -7.12 -4.08
CA MET A 331 -11.86 -6.98 -2.62
C MET A 331 -11.97 -8.33 -1.92
N TYR A 332 -12.93 -9.15 -2.36
CA TYR A 332 -13.33 -10.34 -1.60
C TYR A 332 -12.59 -11.61 -2.02
N VAL A 333 -11.91 -11.60 -3.16
CA VAL A 333 -11.26 -12.79 -3.73
C VAL A 333 -9.77 -12.57 -3.95
N VAL A 334 -9.39 -11.63 -4.83
CA VAL A 334 -8.00 -11.55 -5.34
C VAL A 334 -7.00 -11.20 -4.24
N GLY A 335 -7.24 -10.14 -3.48
CA GLY A 335 -6.34 -9.69 -2.41
C GLY A 335 -6.13 -10.76 -1.32
N PRO A 336 -7.21 -11.25 -0.68
CA PRO A 336 -7.14 -12.30 0.33
C PRO A 336 -6.52 -13.61 -0.18
N ALA A 337 -6.86 -14.03 -1.41
CA ALA A 337 -6.29 -15.24 -2.02
C ALA A 337 -4.79 -15.11 -2.28
N LEU A 338 -4.33 -13.95 -2.77
CA LEU A 338 -2.91 -13.70 -3.02
C LEU A 338 -2.11 -13.75 -1.72
N PHE A 339 -2.53 -12.96 -0.73
CA PHE A 339 -1.77 -12.82 0.50
C PHE A 339 -1.92 -14.06 1.40
N GLY A 340 -3.14 -14.53 1.63
CA GLY A 340 -3.44 -15.69 2.47
C GLY A 340 -2.99 -17.01 1.83
N GLY A 341 -3.10 -17.15 0.51
CA GLY A 341 -2.64 -18.33 -0.22
C GLY A 341 -1.13 -18.59 -0.08
N ILE A 342 -0.31 -17.54 -0.02
CA ILE A 342 1.13 -17.67 0.24
C ILE A 342 1.39 -18.19 1.67
N HIS A 343 0.61 -17.76 2.68
CA HIS A 343 0.73 -18.30 4.04
C HIS A 343 0.28 -19.76 4.13
N ILE A 344 -0.77 -20.13 3.38
CA ILE A 344 -1.21 -21.53 3.25
C ILE A 344 -0.11 -22.39 2.63
N ALA A 345 0.74 -21.88 1.73
CA ALA A 345 1.86 -22.64 1.18
C ALA A 345 2.84 -23.14 2.27
N GLY A 346 2.89 -22.48 3.43
CA GLY A 346 3.60 -22.93 4.63
C GLY A 346 2.93 -24.06 5.40
N TRP A 347 1.94 -24.76 4.84
CA TRP A 347 1.11 -25.76 5.53
C TRP A 347 1.89 -26.85 6.27
N ASN A 348 3.03 -27.26 5.69
CA ASN A 348 3.87 -28.35 6.18
C ASN A 348 5.21 -27.85 6.76
N PHE A 349 5.34 -26.56 7.05
CA PHE A 349 6.53 -26.03 7.70
C PHE A 349 6.66 -26.56 9.12
N PHE A 350 7.89 -26.50 9.64
CA PHE A 350 8.20 -26.90 11.01
C PHE A 350 7.64 -25.88 12.02
N PHE A 351 7.05 -26.39 13.11
CA PHE A 351 6.61 -25.59 14.25
C PHE A 351 7.10 -26.26 15.55
N PRO A 352 7.40 -25.48 16.60
CA PRO A 352 7.86 -26.02 17.89
C PRO A 352 6.84 -26.95 18.55
N THR A 353 5.54 -26.66 18.37
CA THR A 353 4.43 -27.45 18.92
C THR A 353 3.34 -27.69 17.88
N GLU A 354 2.57 -28.76 18.06
CA GLU A 354 1.40 -29.05 17.22
C GLU A 354 0.30 -27.98 17.36
N VAL A 355 0.20 -27.33 18.52
CA VAL A 355 -0.77 -26.24 18.74
C VAL A 355 -0.45 -25.05 17.85
N GLU A 356 0.79 -24.61 17.80
CA GLU A 356 1.26 -23.49 16.96
C GLU A 356 1.02 -23.80 15.47
N LYS A 357 1.28 -25.04 15.06
CA LYS A 357 1.00 -25.50 13.69
C LYS A 357 -0.49 -25.44 13.36
N ILE A 358 -1.36 -25.88 14.27
CA ILE A 358 -2.81 -25.81 14.09
C ILE A 358 -3.26 -24.35 14.04
N LEU A 359 -2.75 -23.50 14.94
CA LEU A 359 -3.05 -22.06 14.96
C LEU A 359 -2.67 -21.39 13.64
N TRP A 360 -1.48 -21.68 13.11
CA TRP A 360 -1.04 -21.20 11.79
C TRP A 360 -1.97 -21.63 10.66
N ARG A 361 -2.33 -22.92 10.60
CA ARG A 361 -3.21 -23.47 9.58
C ARG A 361 -4.60 -22.84 9.64
N CYS A 362 -5.18 -22.74 10.83
CA CYS A 362 -6.47 -22.10 11.04
C CYS A 362 -6.43 -20.62 10.66
N ALA A 363 -5.41 -19.88 11.11
CA ALA A 363 -5.28 -18.45 10.84
C ALA A 363 -5.05 -18.15 9.35
N SER A 364 -4.22 -18.94 8.66
CA SER A 364 -3.95 -18.78 7.22
C SER A 364 -5.19 -19.10 6.37
N VAL A 365 -5.93 -20.16 6.69
CA VAL A 365 -7.21 -20.46 6.02
C VAL A 365 -8.25 -19.39 6.31
N TYR A 366 -8.39 -18.97 7.57
CA TYR A 366 -9.36 -17.95 7.97
C TYR A 366 -9.12 -16.62 7.25
N THR A 367 -7.88 -16.12 7.26
CA THR A 367 -7.52 -14.86 6.58
C THR A 367 -7.73 -14.92 5.07
N THR A 368 -7.56 -16.09 4.45
CA THR A 368 -7.83 -16.30 3.02
C THR A 368 -9.34 -16.30 2.72
N ALA A 369 -10.14 -16.95 3.56
CA ALA A 369 -11.56 -17.24 3.25
C ALA A 369 -12.55 -16.20 3.81
N ILE A 370 -12.18 -15.44 4.85
CA ILE A 370 -13.15 -14.64 5.63
C ILE A 370 -13.88 -13.59 4.79
N PHE A 371 -13.18 -12.93 3.87
CA PHE A 371 -13.78 -11.92 3.01
C PHE A 371 -14.84 -12.54 2.09
N LEU A 372 -14.53 -13.67 1.45
CA LEU A 372 -15.48 -14.41 0.63
C LEU A 372 -16.70 -14.89 1.46
N LEU A 373 -16.47 -15.38 2.68
CA LEU A 373 -17.54 -15.82 3.57
C LEU A 373 -18.45 -14.66 4.00
N ILE A 374 -17.88 -13.49 4.32
CA ILE A 374 -18.64 -12.27 4.64
C ILE A 374 -19.50 -11.85 3.45
N MET A 375 -18.95 -11.88 2.24
CA MET A 375 -19.70 -11.56 1.02
C MET A 375 -20.86 -12.53 0.81
N ILE A 376 -20.62 -13.84 0.86
CA ILE A 376 -21.67 -14.86 0.69
C ILE A 376 -22.75 -14.71 1.76
N PHE A 377 -22.35 -14.54 3.03
CA PHE A 377 -23.28 -14.34 4.13
C PHE A 377 -24.13 -13.08 3.94
N SER A 378 -23.53 -11.96 3.53
CA SER A 378 -24.25 -10.70 3.31
C SER A 378 -25.28 -10.82 2.18
N VAL A 379 -24.94 -11.53 1.10
CA VAL A 379 -25.88 -11.77 -0.01
C VAL A 379 -27.03 -12.68 0.43
N LEU A 380 -26.74 -13.77 1.15
CA LEU A 380 -27.76 -14.69 1.65
C LEU A 380 -28.68 -14.04 2.68
N GLU A 381 -28.12 -13.24 3.59
CA GLU A 381 -28.87 -12.45 4.57
C GLU A 381 -29.80 -11.47 3.86
N TYR A 382 -29.30 -10.72 2.86
CA TYR A 382 -30.11 -9.81 2.07
C TYR A 382 -31.24 -10.52 1.32
N ILE A 383 -30.98 -11.63 0.64
CA ILE A 383 -32.01 -12.41 -0.07
C ILE A 383 -33.07 -12.94 0.90
N CYS A 384 -32.65 -13.44 2.06
CA CYS A 384 -33.55 -13.95 3.08
C CYS A 384 -34.43 -12.83 3.64
N LEU A 385 -33.84 -11.71 4.07
CA LEU A 385 -34.57 -10.58 4.63
C LEU A 385 -35.49 -9.94 3.59
N SER A 386 -35.02 -9.73 2.36
CA SER A 386 -35.85 -9.15 1.29
C SER A 386 -37.08 -10.00 0.99
N PHE A 387 -36.97 -11.33 1.09
CA PHE A 387 -38.10 -12.25 0.97
C PHE A 387 -39.12 -12.11 2.12
N PHE A 388 -38.68 -11.90 3.36
CA PHE A 388 -39.58 -11.86 4.53
C PHE A 388 -40.16 -10.47 4.85
N ILE A 389 -39.34 -9.41 4.76
CA ILE A 389 -39.69 -8.05 5.22
C ILE A 389 -39.68 -7.01 4.10
N GLY A 390 -39.36 -7.41 2.87
CA GLY A 390 -39.27 -6.54 1.70
C GLY A 390 -37.90 -5.86 1.56
N GLU A 391 -37.53 -5.52 0.32
CA GLU A 391 -36.20 -5.01 -0.05
C GLU A 391 -35.78 -3.75 0.72
N SER A 392 -36.71 -2.81 0.91
CA SER A 392 -36.42 -1.54 1.59
C SER A 392 -36.02 -1.76 3.05
N ALA A 393 -36.73 -2.63 3.77
CA ALA A 393 -36.43 -2.92 5.18
C ALA A 393 -35.20 -3.82 5.34
N ALA A 394 -34.96 -4.73 4.39
CA ALA A 394 -33.77 -5.58 4.36
C ALA A 394 -32.48 -4.77 4.15
N SER A 395 -32.52 -3.70 3.35
CA SER A 395 -31.34 -2.85 3.09
C SER A 395 -30.86 -2.07 4.32
N ASP A 396 -31.76 -1.77 5.25
CA ASP A 396 -31.48 -0.96 6.44
C ASP A 396 -30.98 -1.80 7.63
N GLN A 397 -31.05 -3.13 7.52
CA GLN A 397 -30.66 -4.03 8.61
C GLN A 397 -29.14 -4.28 8.60
N SER A 398 -28.45 -3.65 9.55
CA SER A 398 -27.05 -3.93 9.79
C SER A 398 -26.85 -5.20 10.65
N SER A 399 -26.25 -6.24 10.08
CA SER A 399 -25.88 -7.45 10.82
C SER A 399 -24.81 -7.19 11.90
N TYR A 400 -25.08 -7.55 13.16
CA TYR A 400 -24.09 -7.50 14.26
C TYR A 400 -22.93 -8.49 14.10
N LEU A 401 -23.00 -9.41 13.12
CA LEU A 401 -21.98 -10.42 12.87
C LEU A 401 -20.71 -9.85 12.24
N ARG A 402 -20.82 -8.81 11.40
CA ARG A 402 -19.68 -8.23 10.65
C ARG A 402 -18.56 -7.69 11.56
N PRO A 403 -18.83 -6.87 12.60
CA PRO A 403 -17.78 -6.42 13.51
C PRO A 403 -17.07 -7.57 14.24
N GLY A 404 -17.80 -8.64 14.59
CA GLY A 404 -17.22 -9.81 15.24
C GLY A 404 -16.25 -10.57 14.33
N LEU A 405 -16.63 -10.79 13.07
CA LEU A 405 -15.78 -11.44 12.06
C LEU A 405 -14.55 -10.60 11.72
N ALA A 406 -14.70 -9.27 11.67
CA ALA A 406 -13.60 -8.33 11.50
C ALA A 406 -12.60 -8.40 12.66
N TRP A 407 -13.09 -8.51 13.90
CA TRP A 407 -12.24 -8.65 15.07
C TRP A 407 -11.46 -9.97 15.06
N LEU A 408 -12.12 -11.08 14.71
CA LEU A 408 -11.48 -12.38 14.53
C LEU A 408 -10.43 -12.37 13.42
N TYR A 409 -10.63 -11.58 12.35
CA TYR A 409 -9.61 -11.36 11.33
C TYR A 409 -8.35 -10.73 11.91
N ILE A 410 -8.48 -9.68 12.73
CA ILE A 410 -7.33 -9.05 13.40
C ILE A 410 -6.59 -10.08 14.27
N VAL A 411 -7.32 -10.90 15.03
CA VAL A 411 -6.70 -11.97 15.85
C VAL A 411 -5.93 -12.97 14.98
N ALA A 412 -6.52 -13.44 13.88
CA ALA A 412 -5.86 -14.37 12.97
C ALA A 412 -4.58 -13.77 12.36
N ARG A 413 -4.59 -12.46 12.02
CA ARG A 413 -3.39 -11.74 11.54
C ARG A 413 -2.31 -11.63 12.59
N LEU A 414 -2.68 -11.37 13.85
CA LEU A 414 -1.74 -11.34 14.96
C LEU A 414 -1.13 -12.72 15.22
N ILE A 415 -1.91 -13.81 15.12
CA ILE A 415 -1.39 -15.18 15.21
C ILE A 415 -0.34 -15.43 14.13
N ILE A 416 -0.64 -15.13 12.85
CA ILE A 416 0.33 -15.28 11.76
C ILE A 416 1.62 -14.50 12.06
N LEU A 417 1.51 -13.24 12.51
CA LEU A 417 2.66 -12.40 12.81
C LEU A 417 3.50 -12.99 13.96
N VAL A 418 2.85 -13.40 15.06
CA VAL A 418 3.52 -13.98 16.22
C VAL A 418 4.24 -15.28 15.85
N GLU A 419 3.58 -16.19 15.14
CA GLU A 419 4.18 -17.46 14.71
C GLU A 419 5.37 -17.25 13.76
N THR A 420 5.29 -16.24 12.90
CA THR A 420 6.37 -15.87 11.97
C THR A 420 7.67 -15.52 12.71
N PHE A 421 7.58 -14.77 13.81
CA PHE A 421 8.75 -14.43 14.64
C PHE A 421 9.13 -15.56 15.60
N ARG A 422 8.15 -16.27 16.14
CA ARG A 422 8.36 -17.33 17.11
C ARG A 422 9.14 -18.50 16.52
N THR A 423 8.78 -18.93 15.32
CA THR A 423 9.45 -20.03 14.61
C THR A 423 10.91 -19.72 14.24
N LEU A 424 11.30 -18.44 14.18
CA LEU A 424 12.68 -18.02 13.92
C LEU A 424 13.66 -18.56 14.98
N VAL A 425 13.21 -18.74 16.22
CA VAL A 425 14.02 -19.27 17.33
C VAL A 425 14.17 -20.79 17.26
N TYR A 426 13.35 -21.47 16.45
CA TYR A 426 13.28 -22.93 16.38
C TYR A 426 13.47 -23.43 14.94
N LEU A 427 14.24 -22.71 14.12
CA LEU A 427 14.43 -23.08 12.72
C LEU A 427 15.16 -24.42 12.56
N PRO A 428 14.78 -25.25 11.58
CA PRO A 428 15.49 -26.47 11.28
C PRO A 428 16.88 -26.17 10.67
N LEU A 429 17.80 -27.12 10.82
CA LEU A 429 19.23 -26.96 10.54
C LEU A 429 19.55 -26.62 9.08
N ASP A 430 18.74 -27.15 8.17
CA ASP A 430 18.85 -26.92 6.74
C ASP A 430 18.54 -25.46 6.34
N VAL A 431 17.83 -24.70 7.18
CA VAL A 431 17.64 -23.25 7.01
C VAL A 431 18.96 -22.50 6.98
N PHE A 432 19.93 -22.94 7.78
CA PHE A 432 21.25 -22.30 7.93
C PHE A 432 22.27 -22.73 6.87
N THR A 433 21.90 -23.67 6.00
CA THR A 433 22.75 -24.07 4.88
C THR A 433 22.86 -22.91 3.89
N SER A 434 24.08 -22.39 3.72
CA SER A 434 24.37 -21.32 2.76
C SER A 434 24.20 -21.83 1.33
N THR A 435 23.85 -20.91 0.43
CA THR A 435 23.78 -21.19 -1.00
C THR A 435 24.65 -20.17 -1.71
N TRP A 436 24.95 -20.36 -2.99
CA TRP A 436 25.79 -19.41 -3.75
C TRP A 436 25.29 -17.96 -3.72
N THR A 437 24.02 -17.74 -3.35
CA THR A 437 23.46 -16.41 -3.19
C THR A 437 24.13 -15.62 -2.06
N SER A 438 24.63 -16.24 -0.99
CA SER A 438 25.33 -15.51 0.10
C SER A 438 26.62 -14.84 -0.35
N GLU A 439 27.18 -15.25 -1.49
CA GLU A 439 28.43 -14.71 -2.02
C GLU A 439 28.23 -13.41 -2.84
N ILE A 440 26.99 -13.06 -3.16
CA ILE A 440 26.67 -11.85 -3.92
C ILE A 440 26.39 -10.70 -2.94
N PRO A 441 26.98 -9.51 -3.16
CA PRO A 441 26.69 -8.33 -2.35
C PRO A 441 25.19 -8.04 -2.33
N HIS A 442 24.61 -8.02 -1.13
CA HIS A 442 23.22 -7.68 -0.90
C HIS A 442 23.08 -6.80 0.33
N PHE A 443 21.99 -6.05 0.40
CA PHE A 443 21.68 -5.21 1.54
C PHE A 443 20.99 -6.08 2.59
N SER A 444 21.67 -6.34 3.71
CA SER A 444 21.16 -7.08 4.87
C SER A 444 21.22 -6.22 6.12
#